data_AF-A0A397TAQ5-F1
#
_entry.id   AF-A0A397TAQ5-F1
#
_cell.length_a   1.000
_cell.length_b   1.000
_cell.length_c   1.000
_cell.angle_alpha   90.00
_cell.angle_beta   90.00
_cell.angle_gamma   90.00
#
_symmetry.space_group_name_H-M   'P 1'
#
loop_
_entity.id
_entity.type
_entity.pdbx_description
1 polymer ?
#
loop_
_entity_poly.entity_id
_entity_poly.type
_entity_poly.pdbx_seq_one_letter_code
_entity_poly.pdbx_strand_id
1 'polypeptide(L)'
;MYGPPSFIYVQTFLSGTAPQVVITVKKLSKVSFEFANCPQLSFRALLNIAKHYAQKYDAEKFGCGTYKWMLCRPFLQLLEDTGGLPRALQYVFEVCFEIEADGKKFFDNIHDHHFNTIFYNVKHLLQARYNIYQTIETNKKLALELLYHSIDAIPVHRNTCLDPSDKDCTIKNLERDAHIILSPCDDTFFKFTIKMPFFFICLYNDKLKIVDFNPEETFRVQNTMHWQDWELFVAHYKAFCTNLLMERGNRTVHLEELYRSVFGTVPAKNIEVRLKKLSVRQVQEQFPCSKLTEKGSAKSIPWEGGEVVVVNGASAEWGDSFRVLETVQDVRLFSIHQAKYDYNSATYTLKDLLNEHIKNCESSAYKTTEEKLFKKLAEYRHITIIFTTQPFYETNTYDDCFIISCNNFE
;
A
#
# COMPACT_ATOMS: atom_id res chain seq x y z
N MET A 1 -37.26 23.22 -47.09
CA MET A 1 -36.70 24.19 -46.13
C MET A 1 -35.97 23.41 -45.05
N TYR A 2 -34.64 23.44 -45.07
CA TYR A 2 -33.83 22.90 -43.98
C TYR A 2 -33.92 23.88 -42.81
N GLY A 3 -34.42 23.42 -41.66
CA GLY A 3 -34.44 24.20 -40.42
C GLY A 3 -33.02 24.50 -39.93
N PRO A 4 -32.82 25.52 -39.07
CA PRO A 4 -31.49 25.94 -38.65
C PRO A 4 -30.76 24.78 -37.95
N PRO A 5 -29.42 24.67 -38.09
CA PRO A 5 -28.65 23.70 -37.34
C PRO A 5 -28.83 24.01 -35.86
N SER A 6 -29.38 23.07 -35.08
CA SER A 6 -29.29 23.16 -33.63
C SER A 6 -27.81 23.02 -33.28
N PHE A 7 -27.14 24.13 -32.96
CA PHE A 7 -25.81 24.09 -32.38
C PHE A 7 -25.93 23.47 -30.98
N ILE A 8 -25.69 22.16 -30.90
CA ILE A 8 -25.66 21.43 -29.65
C ILE A 8 -24.28 21.65 -29.04
N TYR A 9 -24.20 22.54 -28.05
CA TYR A 9 -23.05 22.63 -27.17
C TYR A 9 -23.18 21.52 -26.11
N VAL A 10 -22.40 20.45 -26.25
CA VAL A 10 -22.17 19.50 -25.15
C VAL A 10 -21.01 20.04 -24.35
N GLN A 11 -21.29 20.61 -23.18
CA GLN A 11 -20.23 20.89 -22.22
C GLN A 11 -19.72 19.53 -21.72
N THR A 12 -18.54 19.12 -22.18
CA THR A 12 -17.81 17.97 -21.65
C THR A 12 -17.47 18.26 -20.19
N PHE A 13 -18.32 17.81 -19.27
CA PHE A 13 -17.98 17.81 -17.86
C PHE A 13 -16.70 16.97 -17.67
N LEU A 14 -15.78 17.52 -16.89
CA LEU A 14 -14.47 16.95 -16.55
C LEU A 14 -14.64 15.64 -15.76
N SER A 15 -14.97 14.54 -16.45
CA SER A 15 -14.69 13.17 -16.03
C SER A 15 -14.91 12.24 -17.23
N GLY A 16 -13.81 11.80 -17.84
CA GLY A 16 -13.74 11.31 -19.21
C GLY A 16 -14.29 9.90 -19.49
N THR A 17 -15.29 9.41 -18.77
CA THR A 17 -15.71 7.99 -18.85
C THR A 17 -17.19 7.74 -19.13
N ALA A 18 -18.06 8.75 -19.05
CA ALA A 18 -19.50 8.57 -19.25
C ALA A 18 -20.13 9.08 -20.58
N PRO A 19 -19.45 9.18 -21.75
CA PRO A 19 -20.10 9.70 -22.96
C PRO A 19 -21.36 8.92 -23.36
N GLN A 20 -21.29 7.59 -23.34
CA GLN A 20 -22.40 6.74 -23.77
C GLN A 20 -23.57 6.75 -22.80
N VAL A 21 -23.31 6.77 -21.49
CA VAL A 21 -24.35 6.91 -20.46
C VAL A 21 -25.09 8.23 -20.65
N VAL A 22 -24.37 9.34 -20.85
CA VAL A 22 -24.98 10.64 -21.12
C VAL A 22 -25.77 10.63 -22.43
N ILE A 23 -25.28 9.96 -23.48
CA ILE A 23 -25.98 9.82 -24.77
C ILE A 23 -27.28 9.01 -24.63
N THR A 24 -27.28 7.90 -23.90
CA THR A 24 -28.45 7.01 -23.74
C THR A 24 -29.58 7.67 -22.96
N VAL A 25 -29.27 8.49 -21.97
CA VAL A 25 -30.28 9.13 -21.10
C VAL A 25 -30.79 10.46 -21.69
N LYS A 26 -30.20 10.93 -22.79
CA LYS A 26 -30.56 12.19 -23.45
C LYS A 26 -31.94 12.12 -24.12
N LYS A 27 -32.96 12.74 -23.52
CA LYS A 27 -34.27 12.98 -24.18
C LYS A 27 -34.24 14.24 -25.04
N LEU A 28 -34.93 14.19 -26.18
CA LEU A 28 -34.86 15.18 -27.28
C LEU A 28 -35.49 16.55 -26.98
N SER A 29 -36.19 16.74 -25.87
CA SER A 29 -36.70 18.07 -25.51
C SER A 29 -37.02 18.16 -24.02
N LYS A 30 -36.62 19.28 -23.41
CA LYS A 30 -36.59 19.63 -21.98
C LYS A 30 -35.31 19.17 -21.27
N VAL A 31 -34.67 20.13 -20.59
CA VAL A 31 -33.54 19.90 -19.69
C VAL A 31 -33.91 18.78 -18.71
N SER A 32 -33.13 17.71 -18.70
CA SER A 32 -33.28 16.57 -17.79
C SER A 32 -32.04 16.45 -16.92
N PHE A 33 -32.23 16.28 -15.61
CA PHE A 33 -31.15 16.02 -14.67
C PHE A 33 -31.14 14.53 -14.36
N GLU A 34 -30.06 13.87 -14.74
CA GLU A 34 -29.90 12.43 -14.58
C GLU A 34 -28.50 12.19 -14.02
N PHE A 35 -28.40 11.33 -13.01
CA PHE A 35 -27.12 11.00 -12.42
C PHE A 35 -26.36 10.08 -13.38
N ALA A 36 -25.27 10.60 -13.95
CA ALA A 36 -24.32 9.78 -14.69
C ALA A 36 -23.20 9.32 -13.74
N ASN A 37 -22.98 8.01 -13.68
CA ASN A 37 -21.81 7.49 -12.98
C ASN A 37 -20.56 7.75 -13.84
N CYS A 38 -19.59 8.47 -13.27
CA CYS A 38 -18.34 8.79 -13.92
C CYS A 38 -17.20 8.04 -13.21
N PRO A 39 -16.86 6.81 -13.64
CA PRO A 39 -15.85 6.00 -12.97
C PRO A 39 -14.45 6.61 -13.12
N GLN A 40 -13.56 6.18 -12.21
CA GLN A 40 -12.12 6.47 -12.28
C GLN A 40 -11.50 5.94 -13.58
N LEU A 41 -10.35 6.51 -13.95
CA LEU A 41 -9.60 6.07 -15.11
C LEU A 41 -9.00 4.68 -14.84
N SER A 42 -9.35 3.69 -15.67
CA SER A 42 -8.63 2.42 -15.71
C SER A 42 -7.15 2.65 -16.06
N PHE A 43 -6.26 1.75 -15.66
CA PHE A 43 -4.84 1.85 -16.03
C PHE A 43 -4.64 1.95 -17.55
N ARG A 44 -5.43 1.21 -18.34
CA ARG A 44 -5.45 1.34 -19.81
C ARG A 44 -5.79 2.75 -20.27
N ALA A 45 -6.72 3.43 -19.61
CA ALA A 45 -7.05 4.82 -19.92
C ALA A 45 -5.91 5.79 -19.54
N LEU A 46 -5.24 5.57 -18.40
CA LEU A 46 -4.04 6.32 -18.03
C LEU A 46 -2.95 6.19 -19.11
N LEU A 47 -2.66 4.97 -19.57
CA LEU A 47 -1.70 4.71 -20.64
C LEU A 47 -2.10 5.38 -21.96
N ASN A 48 -3.39 5.42 -22.31
CA ASN A 48 -3.86 6.11 -23.51
C ASN A 48 -3.66 7.63 -23.43
N ILE A 49 -3.86 8.23 -22.25
CA ILE A 49 -3.60 9.65 -22.02
C ILE A 49 -2.10 9.94 -22.12
N ALA A 50 -1.24 9.11 -21.50
CA ALA A 50 0.21 9.22 -21.65
C ALA A 50 0.65 9.09 -23.12
N LYS A 51 0.05 8.14 -23.85
CA LYS A 51 0.29 7.94 -25.28
C LYS A 51 -0.13 9.17 -26.11
N HIS A 52 -1.20 9.85 -25.75
CA HIS A 52 -1.62 11.09 -26.42
C HIS A 52 -0.54 12.17 -26.28
N TYR A 53 0.00 12.39 -25.09
CA TYR A 53 1.12 13.33 -24.91
C TYR A 53 2.38 12.87 -25.65
N ALA A 54 2.73 11.59 -25.58
CA ALA A 54 3.87 11.04 -26.32
C ALA A 54 3.72 11.23 -27.84
N GLN A 55 2.51 11.09 -28.38
CA GLN A 55 2.21 11.40 -29.80
C GLN A 55 2.36 12.90 -30.09
N LYS A 56 1.80 13.75 -29.23
CA LYS A 56 1.83 15.22 -29.38
C LYS A 56 3.27 15.75 -29.42
N TYR A 57 4.16 15.15 -28.63
CA TYR A 57 5.56 15.56 -28.51
C TYR A 57 6.53 14.75 -29.37
N ASP A 58 6.03 13.91 -30.29
CA ASP A 58 6.87 13.07 -31.17
C ASP A 58 7.92 12.24 -30.41
N ALA A 59 7.47 11.60 -29.33
CA ALA A 59 8.32 10.77 -28.47
C ALA A 59 8.89 9.56 -29.21
N GLU A 60 10.11 9.16 -28.84
CA GLU A 60 10.81 8.07 -29.50
C GLU A 60 10.09 6.70 -29.40
N LYS A 61 10.18 5.94 -30.49
CA LYS A 61 9.68 4.57 -30.62
C LYS A 61 10.80 3.61 -30.96
N PHE A 62 10.67 2.36 -30.55
CA PHE A 62 11.46 1.26 -31.12
C PHE A 62 11.09 1.04 -32.60
N GLY A 63 11.94 0.33 -33.35
CA GLY A 63 11.68 -0.03 -34.75
C GLY A 63 10.38 -0.84 -34.94
N CYS A 64 9.87 -1.49 -33.89
CA CYS A 64 8.57 -2.17 -33.88
C CYS A 64 7.36 -1.25 -33.64
N GLY A 65 7.56 0.07 -33.52
CA GLY A 65 6.50 1.07 -33.34
C GLY A 65 6.02 1.27 -31.89
N THR A 66 6.56 0.53 -30.92
CA THR A 66 6.24 0.70 -29.49
C THR A 66 7.01 1.88 -28.91
N TYR A 67 6.35 2.71 -28.10
CA TYR A 67 7.00 3.83 -27.43
C TYR A 67 8.00 3.36 -26.37
N LYS A 68 9.18 3.99 -26.32
CA LYS A 68 10.22 3.62 -25.34
C LYS A 68 9.79 3.86 -23.89
N TRP A 69 9.04 4.93 -23.64
CA TRP A 69 8.54 5.26 -22.30
C TRP A 69 7.71 4.15 -21.65
N MET A 70 7.09 3.27 -22.45
CA MET A 70 6.29 2.15 -21.93
C MET A 70 7.13 1.10 -21.19
N LEU A 71 8.46 1.18 -21.27
CA LEU A 71 9.38 0.34 -20.48
C LEU A 71 9.90 1.05 -19.22
N CYS A 72 9.57 2.33 -19.03
CA CYS A 72 9.96 3.08 -17.85
C CYS A 72 9.03 2.75 -16.68
N ARG A 73 9.39 1.70 -15.91
CA ARG A 73 8.62 1.27 -14.72
C ARG A 73 8.34 2.41 -13.73
N PRO A 74 9.30 3.30 -13.40
CA PRO A 74 9.02 4.45 -12.55
C PRO A 74 7.88 5.33 -13.06
N PHE A 75 7.88 5.65 -14.35
CA PHE A 75 6.82 6.46 -14.91
C PHE A 75 5.46 5.73 -14.86
N LEU A 76 5.43 4.42 -15.13
CA LEU A 76 4.21 3.63 -15.03
C LEU A 76 3.65 3.59 -13.60
N GLN A 77 4.51 3.41 -12.60
CA GLN A 77 4.13 3.45 -11.19
C GLN A 77 3.55 4.82 -10.82
N LEU A 78 4.17 5.91 -11.26
CA LEU A 78 3.67 7.26 -11.00
C LEU A 78 2.26 7.49 -11.56
N LEU A 79 1.95 6.90 -12.72
CA LEU A 79 0.59 6.92 -13.27
C LEU A 79 -0.37 6.11 -12.38
N GLU A 80 0.04 4.93 -11.93
CA GLU A 80 -0.75 4.07 -11.05
C GLU A 80 -1.03 4.70 -9.69
N ASP A 81 -0.05 5.42 -9.12
CA ASP A 81 -0.15 6.13 -7.83
C ASP A 81 -1.24 7.20 -7.80
N THR A 82 -1.71 7.65 -8.98
CA THR A 82 -2.88 8.54 -9.11
C THR A 82 -4.19 7.86 -8.74
N GLY A 83 -4.24 6.53 -8.66
CA GLY A 83 -5.44 5.75 -8.38
C GLY A 83 -6.53 5.92 -9.44
N GLY A 84 -6.18 6.40 -10.64
CA GLY A 84 -7.13 6.69 -11.70
C GLY A 84 -7.81 8.06 -11.60
N LEU A 85 -7.45 8.91 -10.63
CA LEU A 85 -8.01 10.24 -10.47
C LEU A 85 -7.56 11.16 -11.62
N PRO A 86 -8.47 11.67 -12.47
CA PRO A 86 -8.11 12.52 -13.61
C PRO A 86 -7.30 13.75 -13.21
N ARG A 87 -7.61 14.35 -12.06
CA ARG A 87 -6.94 15.57 -11.61
C ARG A 87 -5.56 15.31 -11.01
N ALA A 88 -5.35 14.17 -10.34
CA ALA A 88 -4.01 13.76 -9.92
C ALA A 88 -3.13 13.45 -11.15
N LEU A 89 -3.69 12.76 -12.15
CA LEU A 89 -3.01 12.50 -13.42
C LEU A 89 -2.64 13.81 -14.15
N GLN A 90 -3.55 14.78 -14.17
CA GLN A 90 -3.25 16.10 -14.73
C GLN A 90 -2.02 16.73 -14.04
N TYR A 91 -1.98 16.72 -12.70
CA TYR A 91 -0.85 17.25 -11.95
C TYR A 91 0.45 16.49 -12.18
N VAL A 92 0.40 15.17 -12.41
CA VAL A 92 1.57 14.40 -12.84
C VAL A 92 2.13 14.97 -14.14
N PHE A 93 1.30 15.18 -15.17
CA PHE A 93 1.78 15.74 -16.44
C PHE A 93 2.22 17.21 -16.32
N GLU A 94 1.50 18.04 -15.54
CA GLU A 94 1.91 19.43 -15.29
C GLU A 94 3.32 19.47 -14.69
N VAL A 95 3.58 18.71 -13.64
CA VAL A 95 4.91 18.65 -13.00
C VAL A 95 5.97 18.09 -13.94
N CYS A 96 5.68 17.02 -14.70
CA CYS A 96 6.62 16.48 -15.68
C CYS A 96 7.04 17.53 -16.70
N PHE A 97 6.09 18.30 -17.24
CA PHE A 97 6.35 19.32 -18.26
C PHE A 97 6.78 20.68 -17.68
N GLU A 98 6.68 20.89 -16.37
CA GLU A 98 7.33 22.02 -15.69
C GLU A 98 8.82 21.75 -15.50
N ILE A 99 9.20 20.51 -15.15
CA ILE A 99 10.61 20.11 -14.98
C ILE A 99 11.33 20.06 -16.32
N GLU A 100 10.69 19.53 -17.36
CA GLU A 100 11.22 19.51 -18.72
C GLU A 100 10.14 19.99 -19.69
N ALA A 101 10.19 21.30 -19.99
CA ALA A 101 9.20 21.99 -20.83
C ALA A 101 9.18 21.47 -22.27
N ASP A 102 10.30 20.94 -22.76
CA ASP A 102 10.32 20.20 -24.00
C ASP A 102 9.81 18.77 -23.77
N GLY A 103 8.51 18.56 -24.00
CA GLY A 103 7.90 17.25 -23.83
C GLY A 103 8.55 16.14 -24.65
N LYS A 104 9.21 16.46 -25.78
CA LYS A 104 9.95 15.45 -26.56
C LYS A 104 11.17 15.00 -25.75
N LYS A 105 11.94 15.95 -25.25
CA LYS A 105 13.09 15.71 -24.38
C LYS A 105 12.72 15.00 -23.09
N PHE A 106 11.53 15.29 -22.52
CA PHE A 106 11.01 14.56 -21.37
C PHE A 106 10.89 13.06 -21.69
N PHE A 107 10.24 12.69 -22.79
CA PHE A 107 10.05 11.28 -23.16
C PHE A 107 11.32 10.60 -23.67
N ASP A 108 12.17 11.31 -24.40
CA ASP A 108 13.42 10.75 -24.96
C ASP A 108 14.42 10.42 -23.84
N ASN A 109 14.49 11.26 -22.79
CA ASN A 109 15.37 11.05 -21.63
C ASN A 109 14.61 10.52 -20.41
N ILE A 110 13.52 9.76 -20.62
CA ILE A 110 12.60 9.40 -19.53
C ILE A 110 13.26 8.63 -18.38
N HIS A 111 14.33 7.89 -18.67
CA HIS A 111 15.07 7.10 -17.68
C HIS A 111 16.01 7.92 -16.80
N ASP A 112 16.35 9.14 -17.22
CA ASP A 112 17.27 10.03 -16.51
C ASP A 112 16.55 10.95 -15.51
N HIS A 113 15.21 10.98 -15.54
CA HIS A 113 14.44 11.85 -14.65
C HIS A 113 14.40 11.35 -13.21
N HIS A 114 14.37 12.30 -12.29
CA HIS A 114 14.21 12.03 -10.85
C HIS A 114 12.73 11.90 -10.47
N PHE A 115 12.17 10.69 -10.62
CA PHE A 115 10.76 10.42 -10.33
C PHE A 115 10.34 10.71 -8.88
N ASN A 116 11.26 10.60 -7.92
CA ASN A 116 10.97 10.98 -6.53
C ASN A 116 10.69 12.49 -6.41
N THR A 117 11.42 13.33 -7.17
CA THR A 117 11.17 14.77 -7.23
C THR A 117 9.82 15.06 -7.87
N ILE A 118 9.48 14.36 -8.96
CA ILE A 118 8.16 14.48 -9.61
C ILE A 118 7.05 14.11 -8.62
N PHE A 119 7.17 12.95 -7.95
CA PHE A 119 6.22 12.48 -6.95
C PHE A 119 6.02 13.52 -5.83
N TYR A 120 7.12 14.02 -5.26
CA TYR A 120 7.11 15.04 -4.21
C TYR A 120 6.36 16.31 -4.67
N ASN A 121 6.68 16.82 -5.85
CA ASN A 121 6.03 18.02 -6.41
C ASN A 121 4.53 17.81 -6.65
N VAL A 122 4.14 16.64 -7.18
CA VAL A 122 2.71 16.29 -7.37
C VAL A 122 1.98 16.20 -6.03
N LYS A 123 2.59 15.55 -5.02
CA LYS A 123 2.07 15.46 -3.65
C LYS A 123 1.83 16.86 -3.06
N HIS A 124 2.80 17.77 -3.21
CA HIS A 124 2.68 19.16 -2.77
C HIS A 124 1.58 19.93 -3.50
N LEU A 125 1.46 19.76 -4.81
CA LEU A 125 0.42 20.41 -5.61
C LEU A 125 -0.98 19.91 -5.21
N LEU A 126 -1.14 18.60 -4.99
CA LEU A 126 -2.37 18.02 -4.45
C LEU A 126 -2.72 18.62 -3.10
N GLN A 127 -1.77 18.65 -2.16
CA GLN A 127 -1.98 19.26 -0.85
C GLN A 127 -2.38 20.73 -0.95
N ALA A 128 -1.68 21.54 -1.74
CA ALA A 128 -1.96 22.97 -1.86
C ALA A 128 -3.33 23.26 -2.49
N ARG A 129 -3.76 22.44 -3.46
CA ARG A 129 -5.00 22.64 -4.21
C ARG A 129 -6.24 22.15 -3.46
N TYR A 130 -6.10 21.09 -2.68
CA TYR A 130 -7.21 20.44 -1.98
C TYR A 130 -7.21 20.65 -0.47
N ASN A 131 -6.15 21.26 0.08
CA ASN A 131 -6.00 21.53 1.50
C ASN A 131 -6.21 20.27 2.38
N ILE A 132 -5.58 19.17 1.97
CA ILE A 132 -5.80 17.84 2.53
C ILE A 132 -5.37 17.80 4.01
N TYR A 133 -4.27 18.44 4.39
CA TYR A 133 -3.80 18.50 5.78
C TYR A 133 -4.81 19.14 6.73
N GLN A 134 -5.44 20.26 6.37
CA GLN A 134 -6.45 20.88 7.22
C GLN A 134 -7.67 19.96 7.37
N THR A 135 -8.06 19.28 6.29
CA THR A 135 -9.16 18.30 6.32
C THR A 135 -8.85 17.14 7.27
N ILE A 136 -7.63 16.60 7.21
CA ILE A 136 -7.18 15.51 8.10
C ILE A 136 -7.13 15.97 9.56
N GLU A 137 -6.59 17.16 9.84
CA GLU A 137 -6.52 17.71 11.19
C GLU A 137 -7.91 17.86 11.81
N THR A 138 -8.84 18.42 11.03
CA THR A 138 -10.22 18.66 11.47
C THR A 138 -10.97 17.35 11.68
N ASN A 139 -10.66 16.31 10.89
CA ASN A 139 -11.38 15.05 10.87
C ASN A 139 -10.46 13.85 11.17
N LYS A 140 -9.60 13.96 12.20
CA LYS A 140 -8.54 12.96 12.48
C LYS A 140 -9.09 11.53 12.56
N LYS A 141 -10.23 11.34 13.23
CA LYS A 141 -10.84 10.02 13.41
C LYS A 141 -11.31 9.41 12.10
N LEU A 142 -12.05 10.17 11.29
CA LEU A 142 -12.43 9.75 9.95
C LEU A 142 -11.20 9.41 9.10
N ALA A 143 -10.14 10.22 9.15
CA ALA A 143 -8.92 9.98 8.39
C ALA A 143 -8.24 8.64 8.77
N LEU A 144 -8.20 8.30 10.06
CA LEU A 144 -7.69 7.02 10.54
C LEU A 144 -8.54 5.83 10.06
N GLU A 145 -9.86 5.95 10.10
CA GLU A 145 -10.75 4.89 9.59
C GLU A 145 -10.63 4.73 8.08
N LEU A 146 -10.50 5.81 7.32
CA LEU A 146 -10.27 5.75 5.87
C LEU A 146 -8.97 5.00 5.52
N LEU A 147 -7.88 5.28 6.22
CA LEU A 147 -6.63 4.53 6.06
C LEU A 147 -6.81 3.04 6.41
N TYR A 148 -7.45 2.77 7.54
CA TYR A 148 -7.62 1.41 8.05
C TYR A 148 -8.44 0.55 7.07
N HIS A 149 -9.55 1.09 6.58
CA HIS A 149 -10.37 0.40 5.59
C HIS A 149 -9.69 0.29 4.23
N SER A 150 -8.87 1.27 3.84
CA SER A 150 -8.23 1.28 2.52
C SER A 150 -7.03 0.35 2.42
N ILE A 151 -6.13 0.35 3.40
CA ILE A 151 -4.85 -0.38 3.30
C ILE A 151 -5.06 -1.89 3.33
N ASP A 152 -5.94 -2.34 4.21
CA ASP A 152 -6.26 -3.75 4.40
C ASP A 152 -7.47 -4.21 3.53
N ALA A 153 -7.91 -3.37 2.59
CA ALA A 153 -9.05 -3.60 1.69
C ALA A 153 -10.30 -4.12 2.44
N ILE A 154 -10.58 -3.57 3.62
CA ILE A 154 -11.63 -4.08 4.51
C ILE A 154 -13.01 -3.74 3.91
N PRO A 155 -13.86 -4.75 3.64
CA PRO A 155 -15.16 -4.51 3.05
C PRO A 155 -16.06 -3.66 3.94
N VAL A 156 -16.73 -2.67 3.34
CA VAL A 156 -17.70 -1.78 3.97
C VAL A 156 -19.06 -1.85 3.25
N HIS A 157 -20.11 -1.50 3.98
CA HIS A 157 -21.45 -1.31 3.43
C HIS A 157 -21.74 0.18 3.26
N ARG A 158 -22.63 0.54 2.33
CA ARG A 158 -23.01 1.95 2.08
C ARG A 158 -23.53 2.68 3.33
N ASN A 159 -24.17 1.96 4.24
CA ASN A 159 -24.72 2.53 5.47
C ASN A 159 -23.73 2.51 6.65
N THR A 160 -22.52 1.97 6.47
CA THR A 160 -21.48 1.99 7.51
C THR A 160 -21.10 3.44 7.80
N CYS A 161 -21.10 3.83 9.08
CA CYS A 161 -20.67 5.14 9.55
C CYS A 161 -19.22 5.06 10.04
N LEU A 162 -18.31 5.81 9.43
CA LEU A 162 -16.89 5.78 9.78
C LEU A 162 -16.57 6.68 10.97
N ASP A 163 -17.36 7.73 11.22
CA ASP A 163 -17.22 8.53 12.44
C ASP A 163 -18.50 8.49 13.29
N PRO A 164 -18.53 7.74 14.40
CA PRO A 164 -19.67 7.75 15.32
C PRO A 164 -20.03 9.13 15.89
N SER A 165 -19.11 10.10 15.88
CA SER A 165 -19.37 11.46 16.36
C SER A 165 -20.07 12.33 15.32
N ASP A 166 -20.00 11.95 14.04
CA ASP A 166 -20.71 12.59 12.94
C ASP A 166 -21.48 11.53 12.14
N LYS A 167 -22.79 11.43 12.41
CA LYS A 167 -23.66 10.44 11.77
C LYS A 167 -23.78 10.62 10.25
N ASP A 168 -23.37 11.77 9.71
CA ASP A 168 -23.38 12.02 8.27
C ASP A 168 -22.14 11.43 7.57
N CYS A 169 -21.12 10.99 8.32
CA CYS A 169 -19.93 10.31 7.80
C CYS A 169 -20.19 8.83 7.45
N THR A 170 -21.29 8.58 6.74
CA THR A 170 -21.59 7.27 6.13
C THR A 170 -20.84 7.09 4.82
N ILE A 171 -20.51 5.84 4.48
CA ILE A 171 -19.87 5.49 3.20
C ILE A 171 -20.65 6.07 2.01
N LYS A 172 -21.98 5.98 2.03
CA LYS A 172 -22.85 6.54 1.00
C LYS A 172 -22.68 8.05 0.83
N ASN A 173 -22.62 8.80 1.92
CA ASN A 173 -22.46 10.25 1.87
C ASN A 173 -21.05 10.63 1.43
N LEU A 174 -20.03 9.97 1.99
CA LEU A 174 -18.64 10.18 1.61
C LEU A 174 -18.40 9.91 0.12
N GLU A 175 -19.01 8.87 -0.44
CA GLU A 175 -18.92 8.57 -1.88
C GLU A 175 -19.70 9.61 -2.71
N ARG A 176 -20.93 9.95 -2.30
CA ARG A 176 -21.77 10.96 -2.97
C ARG A 176 -21.04 12.31 -3.07
N ASP A 177 -20.34 12.69 -2.02
CA ASP A 177 -19.65 13.97 -1.90
C ASP A 177 -18.19 13.88 -2.43
N ALA A 178 -17.84 12.78 -3.09
CA ALA A 178 -16.55 12.51 -3.73
C ALA A 178 -15.34 12.56 -2.77
N HIS A 179 -15.55 12.24 -1.50
CA HIS A 179 -14.48 12.12 -0.49
C HIS A 179 -13.78 10.76 -0.53
N ILE A 180 -14.43 9.72 -1.06
CA ILE A 180 -13.87 8.36 -1.18
C ILE A 180 -14.14 7.77 -2.55
N ILE A 181 -13.33 6.77 -2.91
CA ILE A 181 -13.51 5.95 -4.11
C ILE A 181 -13.89 4.55 -3.65
N LEU A 182 -14.98 4.01 -4.18
CA LEU A 182 -15.42 2.64 -3.87
C LEU A 182 -15.11 1.69 -5.02
N SER A 183 -14.70 0.48 -4.68
CA SER A 183 -14.60 -0.66 -5.60
C SER A 183 -15.53 -1.77 -5.10
N PRO A 184 -16.44 -2.31 -5.91
CA PRO A 184 -17.28 -3.43 -5.47
C PRO A 184 -16.41 -4.66 -5.18
N CYS A 185 -16.74 -5.40 -4.13
CA CYS A 185 -16.07 -6.67 -3.80
C CYS A 185 -16.55 -7.83 -4.69
N ASP A 186 -17.77 -7.73 -5.20
CA ASP A 186 -18.44 -8.76 -5.99
C ASP A 186 -19.53 -8.13 -6.89
N ASP A 187 -20.11 -8.94 -7.76
CA ASP A 187 -21.19 -8.54 -8.68
C ASP A 187 -22.51 -8.20 -7.96
N THR A 188 -22.60 -8.40 -6.63
CA THR A 188 -23.80 -8.11 -5.86
C THR A 188 -23.89 -6.66 -5.42
N PHE A 189 -22.77 -5.91 -5.49
CA PHE A 189 -22.68 -4.50 -5.11
C PHE A 189 -23.17 -4.20 -3.67
N PHE A 190 -23.12 -5.18 -2.77
CA PHE A 190 -23.47 -4.98 -1.36
C PHE A 190 -22.29 -4.57 -0.48
N LYS A 191 -21.09 -4.99 -0.86
CA LYS A 191 -19.84 -4.71 -0.16
C LYS A 191 -18.86 -4.00 -1.09
N PHE A 192 -18.12 -3.07 -0.51
CA PHE A 192 -17.17 -2.24 -1.23
C PHE A 192 -15.85 -2.17 -0.47
N THR A 193 -14.73 -2.06 -1.19
CA THR A 193 -13.46 -1.61 -0.62
C THR A 193 -13.28 -0.13 -0.90
N ILE A 194 -12.63 0.58 0.03
CA ILE A 194 -12.26 1.98 -0.15
C ILE A 194 -10.90 2.01 -0.85
N LYS A 195 -10.82 2.67 -2.00
CA LYS A 195 -9.55 2.89 -2.71
C LYS A 195 -8.98 4.25 -2.35
N MET A 196 -7.75 4.27 -1.85
CA MET A 196 -6.98 5.48 -1.62
C MET A 196 -5.76 5.48 -2.55
N PRO A 197 -5.60 6.50 -3.42
CA PRO A 197 -4.40 6.62 -4.23
C PRO A 197 -3.16 6.78 -3.34
N PHE A 198 -2.01 6.29 -3.82
CA PHE A 198 -0.79 6.23 -3.01
C PHE A 198 -0.30 7.62 -2.58
N PHE A 199 -0.48 8.65 -3.41
CA PHE A 199 -0.24 10.05 -3.02
C PHE A 199 -0.99 10.46 -1.74
N PHE A 200 -2.25 10.01 -1.59
CA PHE A 200 -3.08 10.35 -0.44
C PHE A 200 -2.64 9.56 0.80
N ILE A 201 -2.22 8.30 0.65
CA ILE A 201 -1.64 7.53 1.77
C ILE A 201 -0.41 8.27 2.34
N CYS A 202 0.46 8.79 1.47
CA CYS A 202 1.64 9.58 1.88
C CYS A 202 1.22 10.87 2.59
N LEU A 203 0.30 11.65 2.02
CA LEU A 203 -0.23 12.88 2.64
C LEU A 203 -0.88 12.64 4.00
N TYR A 204 -1.59 11.51 4.15
CA TYR A 204 -2.21 11.14 5.41
C TYR A 204 -1.14 10.80 6.44
N ASN A 205 -0.11 10.03 6.07
CA ASN A 205 1.00 9.75 6.98
C ASN A 205 1.78 11.03 7.37
N ASP A 206 2.00 11.96 6.44
CA ASP A 206 2.66 13.24 6.70
C ASP A 206 2.00 14.01 7.84
N LYS A 207 0.66 13.97 7.90
CA LYS A 207 -0.15 14.69 8.87
C LYS A 207 -0.43 13.89 10.15
N LEU A 208 -0.73 12.60 10.03
CA LEU A 208 -1.10 11.73 11.14
C LEU A 208 0.12 11.19 11.90
N LYS A 209 1.30 11.15 11.26
CA LYS A 209 2.54 10.60 11.82
C LYS A 209 2.36 9.17 12.35
N ILE A 210 1.72 8.32 11.54
CA ILE A 210 1.55 6.89 11.85
C ILE A 210 2.93 6.23 11.96
N VAL A 211 3.83 6.60 11.05
CA VAL A 211 5.23 6.16 11.03
C VAL A 211 6.15 7.34 10.72
N ASP A 212 7.34 7.31 11.30
CA ASP A 212 8.31 8.42 11.22
C ASP A 212 9.12 8.47 9.92
N PHE A 213 9.01 7.44 9.06
CA PHE A 213 9.67 7.43 7.75
C PHE A 213 8.74 7.99 6.67
N ASN A 214 9.33 8.55 5.62
CA ASN A 214 8.59 9.01 4.44
C ASN A 214 8.21 7.78 3.60
N PRO A 215 6.92 7.43 3.46
CA PRO A 215 6.52 6.27 2.68
C PRO A 215 7.11 6.32 1.27
N GLU A 216 7.07 7.46 0.59
CA GLU A 216 7.63 7.62 -0.76
C GLU A 216 9.13 7.25 -0.89
N GLU A 217 9.90 7.26 0.20
CA GLU A 217 11.30 6.84 0.20
C GLU A 217 11.49 5.33 0.32
N THR A 218 10.50 4.60 0.85
CA THR A 218 10.45 3.13 0.90
C THR A 218 9.75 2.57 -0.34
N PHE A 219 8.77 3.30 -0.86
CA PHE A 219 7.98 2.97 -2.06
C PHE A 219 8.52 3.67 -3.32
N ARG A 220 9.85 3.80 -3.44
CA ARG A 220 10.47 4.66 -4.47
C ARG A 220 10.00 4.27 -5.87
N VAL A 221 9.36 5.24 -6.52
CA VAL A 221 9.01 5.19 -7.93
C VAL A 221 10.27 4.89 -8.78
N GLN A 222 11.44 5.43 -8.41
CA GLN A 222 12.65 5.39 -9.22
C GLN A 222 13.41 4.04 -9.24
N ASN A 223 13.17 3.12 -8.29
CA ASN A 223 13.99 1.93 -8.14
C ASN A 223 13.32 0.66 -8.69
N THR A 224 14.11 -0.20 -9.32
CA THR A 224 13.76 -1.61 -9.43
C THR A 224 13.73 -2.18 -8.01
N MET A 225 12.58 -2.68 -7.56
CA MET A 225 12.43 -3.31 -6.25
C MET A 225 13.43 -4.48 -6.13
N HIS A 226 14.50 -4.31 -5.36
CA HIS A 226 15.38 -5.42 -5.02
C HIS A 226 14.82 -6.19 -3.83
N TRP A 227 15.36 -7.39 -3.57
CA TRP A 227 14.89 -8.22 -2.46
C TRP A 227 15.07 -7.51 -1.10
N GLN A 228 16.14 -6.73 -0.91
CA GLN A 228 16.33 -5.93 0.31
C GLN A 228 15.29 -4.81 0.46
N ASP A 229 14.85 -4.22 -0.65
CA ASP A 229 13.82 -3.18 -0.63
C ASP A 229 12.47 -3.80 -0.23
N TRP A 230 12.20 -5.04 -0.66
CA TRP A 230 11.02 -5.81 -0.24
C TRP A 230 11.03 -6.14 1.26
N GLU A 231 12.17 -6.58 1.81
CA GLU A 231 12.32 -6.82 3.25
C GLU A 231 12.05 -5.55 4.07
N LEU A 232 12.63 -4.43 3.63
CA LEU A 232 12.45 -3.13 4.28
C LEU A 232 10.98 -2.68 4.19
N PHE A 233 10.34 -2.87 3.03
CA PHE A 233 8.91 -2.62 2.85
C PHE A 233 8.07 -3.43 3.84
N VAL A 234 8.29 -4.75 3.96
CA VAL A 234 7.51 -5.61 4.87
C VAL A 234 7.61 -5.12 6.32
N ALA A 235 8.82 -4.74 6.77
CA ALA A 235 9.01 -4.21 8.11
C ALA A 235 8.26 -2.89 8.35
N HIS A 236 8.32 -1.99 7.37
CA HIS A 236 7.62 -0.70 7.42
C HIS A 236 6.10 -0.84 7.33
N TYR A 237 5.60 -1.72 6.47
CA TYR A 237 4.18 -2.10 6.41
C TYR A 237 3.70 -2.60 7.78
N LYS A 238 4.49 -3.43 8.45
CA LYS A 238 4.15 -3.93 9.79
C LYS A 238 4.08 -2.85 10.85
N ALA A 239 5.06 -1.95 10.86
CA ALA A 239 5.02 -0.79 11.74
C ALA A 239 3.79 0.07 11.46
N PHE A 240 3.48 0.30 10.17
CA PHE A 240 2.33 1.11 9.75
C PHE A 240 1.01 0.53 10.25
N CYS A 241 0.68 -0.73 9.93
CA CYS A 241 -0.58 -1.36 10.36
C CYS A 241 -0.71 -1.38 11.89
N THR A 242 0.37 -1.68 12.60
CA THR A 242 0.37 -1.72 14.07
C THR A 242 0.10 -0.34 14.67
N ASN A 243 0.81 0.68 14.20
CA ASN A 243 0.68 2.04 14.70
C ASN A 243 -0.69 2.62 14.34
N LEU A 244 -1.23 2.30 13.16
CA LEU A 244 -2.57 2.70 12.76
C LEU A 244 -3.63 2.16 13.72
N LEU A 245 -3.57 0.86 14.07
CA LEU A 245 -4.46 0.27 15.07
C LEU A 245 -4.35 0.98 16.43
N MET A 246 -3.14 1.33 16.85
CA MET A 246 -2.93 2.07 18.09
C MET A 246 -3.48 3.50 18.05
N GLU A 247 -3.30 4.23 16.95
CA GLU A 247 -3.84 5.58 16.78
C GLU A 247 -5.38 5.58 16.74
N ARG A 248 -6.00 4.45 16.35
CA ARG A 248 -7.45 4.21 16.49
C ARG A 248 -7.90 3.93 17.92
N GLY A 249 -6.96 3.73 18.85
CA GLY A 249 -7.22 3.50 20.26
C GLY A 249 -7.08 2.04 20.71
N ASN A 250 -6.70 1.12 19.82
CA ASN A 250 -6.57 -0.29 20.19
C ASN A 250 -5.32 -0.50 21.05
N ARG A 251 -5.49 -1.27 22.13
CA ARG A 251 -4.39 -1.69 23.03
C ARG A 251 -4.05 -3.16 22.88
N THR A 252 -5.03 -3.96 22.51
CA THR A 252 -4.90 -5.37 22.18
C THR A 252 -5.65 -5.64 20.88
N VAL A 253 -5.19 -6.64 20.13
CA VAL A 253 -5.83 -7.12 18.90
C VAL A 253 -5.55 -8.61 18.71
N HIS A 254 -6.40 -9.29 17.95
CA HIS A 254 -6.09 -10.64 17.50
C HIS A 254 -5.04 -10.63 16.38
N LEU A 255 -4.28 -11.72 16.23
CA LEU A 255 -3.30 -11.85 15.15
C LEU A 255 -3.95 -11.72 13.76
N GLU A 256 -5.20 -12.13 13.57
CA GLU A 256 -5.93 -11.90 12.30
C GLU A 256 -6.24 -10.44 11.98
N GLU A 257 -6.28 -9.56 12.99
CA GLU A 257 -6.42 -8.13 12.77
C GLU A 257 -5.07 -7.47 12.47
N LEU A 258 -3.99 -8.00 13.07
CA LEU A 258 -2.62 -7.51 12.88
C LEU A 258 -1.98 -8.01 11.56
N TYR A 259 -2.43 -9.17 11.09
CA TYR A 259 -2.06 -9.82 9.85
C TYR A 259 -3.35 -10.09 9.06
N ARG A 260 -3.94 -9.04 8.50
CA ARG A 260 -5.22 -9.17 7.80
C ARG A 260 -5.15 -10.19 6.67
N SER A 261 -6.24 -10.95 6.51
CA SER A 261 -6.42 -11.96 5.46
C SER A 261 -5.43 -13.13 5.52
N VAL A 262 -4.65 -13.25 6.60
CA VAL A 262 -3.60 -14.25 6.71
C VAL A 262 -4.13 -15.70 6.63
N PHE A 263 -3.43 -16.53 5.86
CA PHE A 263 -3.63 -17.98 5.88
C PHE A 263 -2.97 -18.57 7.13
N GLY A 264 -3.80 -19.13 8.02
CA GLY A 264 -3.40 -19.75 9.28
C GLY A 264 -4.59 -20.43 9.94
N THR A 265 -4.31 -21.22 10.99
CA THR A 265 -5.37 -21.92 11.73
C THR A 265 -6.22 -20.93 12.52
N VAL A 266 -7.49 -21.29 12.78
CA VAL A 266 -8.39 -20.45 13.58
C VAL A 266 -7.85 -20.20 15.00
N PRO A 267 -7.34 -21.21 15.74
CA PRO A 267 -6.77 -20.97 17.07
C PRO A 267 -5.60 -20.00 17.05
N ALA A 268 -4.69 -20.11 16.07
CA ALA A 268 -3.52 -19.24 15.97
C ALA A 268 -3.91 -17.79 15.63
N LYS A 269 -4.84 -17.61 14.70
CA LYS A 269 -5.38 -16.29 14.31
C LYS A 269 -6.04 -15.56 15.49
N ASN A 270 -6.68 -16.29 16.39
CA ASN A 270 -7.37 -15.76 17.56
C ASN A 270 -6.44 -15.45 18.75
N ILE A 271 -5.13 -15.65 18.65
CA ILE A 271 -4.19 -15.23 19.70
C ILE A 271 -4.28 -13.70 19.84
N GLU A 272 -4.62 -13.24 21.03
CA GLU A 272 -4.72 -11.82 21.35
C GLU A 272 -3.39 -11.28 21.89
N VAL A 273 -2.89 -10.21 21.28
CA VAL A 273 -1.59 -9.59 21.59
C VAL A 273 -1.71 -8.13 21.98
N ARG A 274 -0.82 -7.67 22.85
CA ARG A 274 -0.69 -6.27 23.25
C ARG A 274 0.05 -5.49 22.17
N LEU A 275 -0.48 -4.31 21.83
CA LEU A 275 0.12 -3.41 20.86
C LEU A 275 1.09 -2.44 21.53
N LYS A 276 2.23 -2.22 20.86
CA LYS A 276 3.22 -1.19 21.20
C LYS A 276 3.55 -0.38 19.96
N LYS A 277 3.83 0.92 20.14
CA LYS A 277 4.14 1.82 19.02
C LYS A 277 5.49 1.43 18.47
N LEU A 278 5.55 1.18 17.16
CA LEU A 278 6.70 0.59 16.49
C LEU A 278 7.50 1.64 15.75
N SER A 279 8.82 1.51 15.88
CA SER A 279 9.79 2.05 14.94
C SER A 279 10.46 0.92 14.16
N VAL A 280 11.05 1.22 13.01
CA VAL A 280 11.79 0.25 12.20
C VAL A 280 13.28 0.56 12.32
N ARG A 281 14.10 -0.49 12.54
CA ARG A 281 15.56 -0.37 12.65
C ARG A 281 16.24 -1.45 11.82
N GLN A 282 17.24 -1.06 11.03
CA GLN A 282 18.11 -2.01 10.33
C GLN A 282 19.33 -2.31 11.19
N VAL A 283 19.72 -3.57 11.31
CA VAL A 283 20.92 -3.98 12.06
C VAL A 283 22.13 -4.20 11.14
N GLN A 284 23.33 -4.09 11.71
CA GLN A 284 24.57 -4.46 11.01
C GLN A 284 24.82 -5.97 11.08
N GLU A 285 24.50 -6.57 12.21
CA GLU A 285 24.76 -7.96 12.52
C GLU A 285 23.64 -8.88 12.02
N GLN A 286 23.95 -10.18 11.87
CA GLN A 286 22.98 -11.22 11.55
C GLN A 286 22.44 -11.81 12.86
N PHE A 287 21.16 -11.59 13.14
CA PHE A 287 20.46 -12.25 14.23
C PHE A 287 20.22 -13.73 13.89
N PRO A 288 20.30 -14.68 14.85
CA PRO A 288 20.51 -14.49 16.29
C PRO A 288 21.92 -14.08 16.69
N CYS A 289 22.05 -12.95 17.39
CA CYS A 289 23.30 -12.50 18.00
C CYS A 289 23.01 -11.73 19.31
N SER A 290 23.99 -11.66 20.21
CA SER A 290 23.78 -11.06 21.53
C SER A 290 23.79 -9.54 21.55
N LYS A 291 24.36 -8.92 20.53
CA LYS A 291 24.41 -7.46 20.40
C LYS A 291 24.00 -7.06 18.99
N LEU A 292 22.86 -6.39 18.91
CA LEU A 292 22.37 -5.75 17.70
C LEU A 292 22.64 -4.25 17.75
N THR A 293 23.28 -3.72 16.72
CA THR A 293 23.54 -2.29 16.56
C THR A 293 22.89 -1.74 15.29
N GLU A 294 22.36 -0.53 15.39
CA GLU A 294 21.70 0.14 14.29
C GLU A 294 22.70 0.49 13.19
N LYS A 295 22.34 0.11 11.97
CA LYS A 295 23.12 0.37 10.75
C LYS A 295 23.36 1.87 10.60
N GLY A 296 24.63 2.25 10.65
CA GLY A 296 25.08 3.63 10.48
C GLY A 296 25.18 4.45 11.77
N SER A 297 24.70 3.94 12.91
CA SER A 297 24.76 4.70 14.18
C SER A 297 25.46 3.97 15.33
N ALA A 298 25.84 2.70 15.19
CA ALA A 298 26.48 1.86 16.23
C ALA A 298 25.72 1.83 17.58
N LYS A 299 24.51 2.40 17.64
CA LYS A 299 23.64 2.43 18.81
C LYS A 299 23.03 1.06 18.99
N SER A 300 23.00 0.57 20.23
CA SER A 300 22.35 -0.70 20.55
C SER A 300 20.84 -0.60 20.34
N ILE A 301 20.24 -1.65 19.76
CA ILE A 301 18.79 -1.73 19.54
C ILE A 301 18.13 -2.55 20.65
N PRO A 302 17.22 -1.96 21.44
CA PRO A 302 16.50 -2.66 22.53
C PRO A 302 15.30 -3.44 21.97
N TRP A 303 15.56 -4.44 21.13
CA TRP A 303 14.52 -5.21 20.42
C TRP A 303 13.56 -5.97 21.35
N GLU A 304 14.03 -6.34 22.55
CA GLU A 304 13.26 -7.08 23.56
C GLU A 304 12.06 -6.30 24.10
N GLY A 305 12.09 -4.97 23.99
CA GLY A 305 10.98 -4.12 24.42
C GLY A 305 9.73 -4.30 23.57
N GLY A 306 9.83 -4.89 22.37
CA GLY A 306 8.70 -5.07 21.46
C GLY A 306 8.23 -3.77 20.77
N GLU A 307 9.00 -2.68 20.90
CA GLU A 307 8.73 -1.36 20.30
C GLU A 307 9.48 -1.15 18.96
N VAL A 308 10.19 -2.18 18.51
CA VAL A 308 11.04 -2.11 17.32
C VAL A 308 10.77 -3.32 16.43
N VAL A 309 10.53 -3.05 15.15
CA VAL A 309 10.68 -4.05 14.08
C VAL A 309 12.13 -3.99 13.62
N VAL A 310 12.85 -5.08 13.79
CA VAL A 310 14.26 -5.20 13.40
C VAL A 310 14.34 -5.83 12.02
N VAL A 311 14.90 -5.11 11.05
CA VAL A 311 15.30 -5.66 9.75
C VAL A 311 16.69 -6.26 9.91
N ASN A 312 16.81 -7.56 9.64
CA ASN A 312 17.99 -8.35 9.94
C ASN A 312 19.17 -8.01 9.02
N GLY A 313 20.37 -8.39 9.42
CA GLY A 313 21.57 -8.25 8.60
C GLY A 313 21.46 -9.10 7.33
N ALA A 314 21.95 -8.56 6.22
CA ALA A 314 21.92 -9.23 4.93
C ALA A 314 22.52 -10.65 5.04
N SER A 315 21.88 -11.62 4.37
CA SER A 315 22.27 -13.04 4.37
C SER A 315 22.15 -13.75 5.71
N ALA A 316 21.41 -13.20 6.68
CA ALA A 316 21.06 -13.93 7.89
C ALA A 316 20.30 -15.22 7.54
N GLU A 317 20.60 -16.30 8.26
CA GLU A 317 19.92 -17.58 8.07
C GLU A 317 18.57 -17.64 8.82
N TRP A 318 18.23 -16.60 9.56
CA TRP A 318 17.05 -16.49 10.40
C TRP A 318 16.32 -15.20 10.02
N GLY A 319 14.99 -15.26 9.90
CA GLY A 319 14.06 -14.13 9.70
C GLY A 319 14.59 -12.83 9.11
N ASP A 320 14.09 -12.43 7.94
CA ASP A 320 14.48 -11.18 7.27
C ASP A 320 14.12 -9.93 8.09
N SER A 321 13.03 -9.99 8.86
CA SER A 321 12.78 -9.05 9.94
C SER A 321 12.04 -9.70 11.10
N PHE A 322 12.04 -9.09 12.28
CA PHE A 322 11.36 -9.63 13.44
C PHE A 322 10.94 -8.59 14.47
N ARG A 323 10.08 -9.00 15.40
CA ARG A 323 9.75 -8.26 16.62
C ARG A 323 9.31 -9.22 17.72
N VAL A 324 9.34 -8.71 18.95
CA VAL A 324 8.73 -9.37 20.11
C VAL A 324 7.28 -8.89 20.27
N LEU A 325 6.36 -9.82 20.46
CA LEU A 325 4.99 -9.58 20.88
C LEU A 325 4.75 -10.20 22.26
N GLU A 326 3.76 -9.67 22.98
CA GLU A 326 3.32 -10.22 24.26
C GLU A 326 1.81 -10.48 24.17
N THR A 327 1.38 -11.68 24.52
CA THR A 327 -0.04 -12.02 24.59
C THR A 327 -0.70 -11.38 25.81
N VAL A 328 -2.03 -11.33 25.82
CA VAL A 328 -2.76 -10.90 27.01
C VAL A 328 -2.56 -11.84 28.21
N GLN A 329 -2.14 -13.09 27.96
CA GLN A 329 -1.76 -14.10 28.96
C GLN A 329 -0.26 -14.08 29.30
N ASP A 330 0.46 -12.99 28.99
CA ASP A 330 1.88 -12.78 29.30
C ASP A 330 2.84 -13.82 28.65
N VAL A 331 2.41 -14.45 27.55
CA VAL A 331 3.29 -15.29 26.72
C VAL A 331 4.04 -14.42 25.74
N ARG A 332 5.36 -14.58 25.66
CA ARG A 332 6.19 -13.86 24.69
C ARG A 332 6.27 -14.63 23.38
N LEU A 333 6.02 -13.91 22.29
CA LEU A 333 6.08 -14.43 20.94
C LEU A 333 7.20 -13.74 20.19
N PHE A 334 7.98 -14.50 19.42
CA PHE A 334 8.75 -13.94 18.33
C PHE A 334 7.91 -13.97 17.08
N SER A 335 7.58 -12.78 16.57
CA SER A 335 7.01 -12.62 15.25
C SER A 335 8.15 -12.49 14.25
N ILE A 336 8.44 -13.58 13.56
CA ILE A 336 9.54 -13.70 12.59
C ILE A 336 8.95 -13.54 11.19
N HIS A 337 9.35 -12.49 10.48
CA HIS A 337 8.88 -12.21 9.14
C HIS A 337 9.88 -12.72 8.09
N GLN A 338 9.36 -13.34 7.05
CA GLN A 338 10.11 -13.81 5.88
C GLN A 338 9.53 -13.15 4.64
N ALA A 339 10.33 -12.40 3.91
CA ALA A 339 9.92 -11.60 2.77
C ALA A 339 10.35 -12.29 1.47
N LYS A 340 9.45 -13.08 0.89
CA LYS A 340 9.71 -13.87 -0.32
C LYS A 340 9.26 -13.10 -1.57
N TYR A 341 10.22 -12.74 -2.40
CA TYR A 341 9.97 -12.02 -3.64
C TYR A 341 10.33 -12.93 -4.83
N ASP A 342 9.35 -13.29 -5.65
CA ASP A 342 9.56 -14.05 -6.88
C ASP A 342 9.00 -13.31 -8.09
N TYR A 343 9.81 -13.23 -9.14
CA TYR A 343 9.48 -12.63 -10.44
C TYR A 343 8.73 -13.60 -11.37
N ASN A 344 8.83 -14.91 -11.12
CA ASN A 344 8.34 -15.95 -12.03
C ASN A 344 6.90 -16.42 -11.71
N SER A 345 6.27 -15.81 -10.70
CA SER A 345 4.91 -16.15 -10.24
C SER A 345 4.73 -17.64 -9.89
N ALA A 346 5.80 -18.32 -9.45
CA ALA A 346 5.66 -19.70 -8.99
C ALA A 346 4.73 -19.74 -7.77
N THR A 347 3.95 -20.80 -7.60
CA THR A 347 3.12 -20.95 -6.40
C THR A 347 3.99 -21.23 -5.17
N TYR A 348 3.76 -20.52 -4.08
CA TYR A 348 4.41 -20.80 -2.79
C TYR A 348 3.74 -22.00 -2.13
N THR A 349 4.50 -22.92 -1.55
CA THR A 349 3.94 -24.18 -1.02
C THR A 349 3.95 -24.25 0.50
N LEU A 350 3.15 -25.15 1.07
CA LEU A 350 3.17 -25.42 2.51
C LEU A 350 4.53 -26.00 2.96
N LYS A 351 5.22 -26.72 2.07
CA LYS A 351 6.58 -27.22 2.32
C LYS A 351 7.58 -26.08 2.46
N ASP A 352 7.50 -25.06 1.61
CA ASP A 352 8.39 -23.90 1.67
C ASP A 352 8.20 -23.13 2.98
N LEU A 353 6.95 -22.92 3.38
CA LEU A 353 6.59 -22.33 4.68
C LEU A 353 7.24 -23.10 5.85
N LEU A 354 7.11 -24.42 5.86
CA LEU A 354 7.64 -25.25 6.93
C LEU A 354 9.16 -25.25 6.95
N ASN A 355 9.81 -25.29 5.79
CA ASN A 355 11.27 -25.20 5.69
C ASN A 355 11.78 -23.90 6.32
N GLU A 356 11.13 -22.77 6.04
CA GLU A 356 11.50 -21.49 6.66
C GLU A 356 11.26 -21.48 8.18
N HIS A 357 10.13 -22.04 8.64
CA HIS A 357 9.87 -22.15 10.07
C HIS A 357 10.90 -23.04 10.80
N ILE A 358 11.21 -24.21 10.25
CA ILE A 358 12.23 -25.12 10.78
C ILE A 358 13.59 -24.42 10.80
N LYS A 359 13.98 -23.76 9.71
CA LYS A 359 15.24 -23.01 9.61
C LYS A 359 15.35 -21.94 10.69
N ASN A 360 14.28 -21.19 10.96
CA ASN A 360 14.24 -20.20 12.04
C ASN A 360 14.42 -20.86 13.41
N CYS A 361 13.67 -21.94 13.69
CA CYS A 361 13.75 -22.67 14.96
C CYS A 361 15.14 -23.30 15.19
N GLU A 362 15.71 -23.94 14.17
CA GLU A 362 17.05 -24.54 14.22
C GLU A 362 18.13 -23.49 14.40
N SER A 363 18.03 -22.34 13.72
CA SER A 363 19.00 -21.26 13.85
C SER A 363 18.95 -20.64 15.25
N SER A 364 17.76 -20.51 15.86
CA SER A 364 17.64 -20.14 17.28
C SER A 364 18.28 -21.18 18.21
N ALA A 365 18.09 -22.48 17.93
CA ALA A 365 18.47 -23.56 18.84
C ALA A 365 19.94 -23.99 18.74
N TYR A 366 20.49 -24.09 17.54
CA TYR A 366 21.77 -24.75 17.29
C TYR A 366 22.88 -23.81 16.82
N LYS A 367 22.54 -22.65 16.25
CA LYS A 367 23.53 -21.68 15.75
C LYS A 367 23.86 -20.59 16.76
N THR A 368 23.07 -20.49 17.83
CA THR A 368 23.35 -19.59 18.95
C THR A 368 24.49 -20.16 19.80
N THR A 369 25.71 -19.65 19.61
CA THR A 369 26.90 -20.09 20.37
C THR A 369 26.94 -19.54 21.79
N GLU A 370 26.10 -18.54 22.11
CA GLU A 370 26.02 -17.92 23.43
C GLU A 370 24.87 -18.53 24.26
N GLU A 371 25.22 -19.26 25.32
CA GLU A 371 24.27 -19.97 26.18
C GLU A 371 23.15 -19.07 26.74
N LYS A 372 23.48 -17.82 27.09
CA LYS A 372 22.50 -16.85 27.61
C LYS A 372 21.46 -16.48 26.55
N LEU A 373 21.89 -16.23 25.32
CA LEU A 373 20.98 -15.92 24.22
C LEU A 373 20.14 -17.16 23.87
N PHE A 374 20.74 -18.35 23.82
CA PHE A 374 20.02 -19.59 23.56
C PHE A 374 18.88 -19.82 24.56
N LYS A 375 19.20 -19.76 25.87
CA LYS A 375 18.18 -19.91 26.93
C LYS A 375 17.08 -18.88 26.79
N LYS A 376 17.44 -17.65 26.44
CA LYS A 376 16.50 -16.57 26.23
C LYS A 376 15.59 -16.83 25.04
N LEU A 377 16.11 -17.22 23.89
CA LEU A 377 15.30 -17.52 22.70
C LEU A 377 14.34 -18.69 22.94
N ALA A 378 14.77 -19.70 23.70
CA ALA A 378 13.94 -20.85 24.06
C ALA A 378 12.71 -20.50 24.92
N GLU A 379 12.67 -19.34 25.56
CA GLU A 379 11.51 -18.85 26.33
C GLU A 379 10.39 -18.28 25.44
N TYR A 380 10.70 -17.96 24.17
CA TYR A 380 9.73 -17.37 23.25
C TYR A 380 9.09 -18.45 22.40
N ARG A 381 7.78 -18.33 22.18
CA ARG A 381 7.11 -19.08 21.12
C ARG A 381 7.43 -18.42 19.78
N HIS A 382 8.06 -19.16 18.87
CA HIS A 382 8.36 -18.67 17.52
C HIS A 382 7.12 -18.76 16.63
N ILE A 383 6.79 -17.66 15.97
CA ILE A 383 5.75 -17.59 14.95
C ILE A 383 6.40 -17.07 13.67
N THR A 384 6.32 -17.85 12.58
CA THR A 384 6.82 -17.46 11.26
C THR A 384 5.68 -16.89 10.43
N ILE A 385 5.84 -15.68 9.90
CA ILE A 385 4.92 -15.03 8.98
C ILE A 385 5.62 -14.77 7.65
N ILE A 386 5.13 -15.41 6.59
CA ILE A 386 5.62 -15.21 5.23
C ILE A 386 4.85 -14.06 4.57
N PHE A 387 5.57 -13.12 3.98
CA PHE A 387 5.08 -12.13 3.02
C PHE A 387 5.58 -12.53 1.65
N THR A 388 4.69 -12.90 0.74
CA THR A 388 5.09 -13.37 -0.58
C THR A 388 4.33 -12.71 -1.73
N THR A 389 5.06 -12.40 -2.81
CA THR A 389 4.47 -11.98 -4.09
C THR A 389 3.92 -13.16 -4.90
N GLN A 390 4.14 -14.38 -4.43
CA GLN A 390 3.67 -15.61 -5.05
C GLN A 390 2.24 -15.93 -4.60
N PRO A 391 1.43 -16.58 -5.44
CA PRO A 391 0.13 -17.08 -5.03
C PRO A 391 0.27 -18.26 -4.06
N PHE A 392 -0.73 -18.45 -3.20
CA PHE A 392 -0.83 -19.55 -2.25
C PHE A 392 -2.26 -20.10 -2.24
N TYR A 393 -2.41 -21.43 -2.36
CA TYR A 393 -3.71 -22.09 -2.50
C TYR A 393 -3.91 -23.27 -1.52
N GLU A 394 -2.87 -23.67 -0.79
CA GLU A 394 -2.94 -24.80 0.14
C GLU A 394 -3.63 -24.41 1.46
N THR A 395 -4.04 -25.39 2.26
CA THR A 395 -4.56 -25.14 3.60
C THR A 395 -3.43 -25.18 4.62
N ASN A 396 -3.23 -24.10 5.37
CA ASN A 396 -2.27 -24.07 6.46
C ASN A 396 -2.86 -24.68 7.74
N THR A 397 -2.27 -25.78 8.21
CA THR A 397 -2.69 -26.52 9.41
C THR A 397 -1.77 -26.31 10.61
N TYR A 398 -0.78 -25.41 10.52
CA TYR A 398 0.22 -25.20 11.56
C TYR A 398 -0.05 -23.91 12.35
N ASP A 399 -0.09 -24.01 13.67
CA ASP A 399 -0.44 -22.89 14.56
C ASP A 399 0.65 -21.82 14.69
N ASP A 400 1.88 -22.13 14.28
CA ASP A 400 3.05 -21.25 14.40
C ASP A 400 3.47 -20.64 13.05
N CYS A 401 2.69 -20.89 12.00
CA CYS A 401 3.01 -20.48 10.65
C CYS A 401 1.86 -19.68 10.06
N PHE A 402 2.18 -18.61 9.36
CA PHE A 402 1.24 -17.68 8.76
C PHE A 402 1.73 -17.27 7.38
N ILE A 403 0.82 -17.08 6.42
CA ILE A 403 1.15 -16.62 5.06
C ILE A 403 0.24 -15.47 4.66
N ILE A 404 0.84 -14.41 4.12
CA ILE A 404 0.20 -13.36 3.35
C ILE A 404 0.78 -13.44 1.93
N SER A 405 -0.08 -13.78 0.96
CA SER A 405 0.27 -13.99 -0.45
C SER A 405 -0.34 -12.92 -1.36
N CYS A 406 0.04 -12.89 -2.64
CA CYS A 406 -0.55 -11.93 -3.58
C CYS A 406 -2.07 -12.08 -3.71
N ASN A 407 -2.58 -13.31 -3.59
CA ASN A 407 -4.01 -13.63 -3.62
C ASN A 407 -4.81 -12.95 -2.50
N ASN A 408 -4.16 -12.44 -1.45
CA ASN A 408 -4.83 -11.68 -0.41
C ASN A 408 -5.21 -10.25 -0.85
N PHE A 409 -4.66 -9.79 -1.96
CA PHE A 409 -4.82 -8.43 -2.49
C PHE A 409 -5.46 -8.41 -3.89
N GLU A 410 -5.81 -9.58 -4.43
CA GLU A 410 -6.62 -9.78 -5.64
C GLU A 410 -8.10 -9.94 -5.28
#